data_AF-A0AAJ1ESX3-F1
#
_entry.id   AF-A0AAJ1ESX3-F1
#
_cell.length_a   1.000
_cell.length_b   1.000
_cell.length_c   1.000
_cell.angle_alpha   90.00
_cell.angle_beta   90.00
_cell.angle_gamma   90.00
#
_symmetry.space_group_name_H-M   'P 1'
#
loop_
_entity.id
_entity.type
_entity.pdbx_description
1 polymer ?
#
loop_
_entity_poly.entity_id
_entity_poly.type
_entity_poly.pdbx_seq_one_letter_code
_entity_poly.pdbx_strand_id
1 'polypeptide(L)' 'IYDHKLSDKHVLKIETKSGLRTVELLFDGDECIGAKVNMGKPVLTCQDIPCTYAKEKMIDEPVEIGGREYRLTTI' A
#
# COMPACT_ATOMS: atom_id res chain seq x y z
N ILE A 1 22.66 2.47 3.26
CA ILE A 1 21.91 2.10 4.49
C ILE A 1 21.95 0.58 4.72
N TYR A 2 21.91 -0.27 3.68
CA TYR A 2 22.31 -1.69 3.80
C TYR A 2 23.84 -1.89 3.94
N ASP A 3 24.64 -0.97 3.40
CA ASP A 3 26.11 -1.00 3.45
C ASP A 3 26.76 -0.83 4.84
N HIS A 4 26.00 -0.51 5.89
CA HIS A 4 26.59 -0.05 7.15
C HIS A 4 26.44 -1.01 8.34
N LYS A 5 26.09 -2.29 8.14
CA LYS A 5 26.08 -3.32 9.21
C LYS A 5 25.38 -2.85 10.50
N LEU A 6 24.16 -2.32 10.39
CA LEU A 6 23.50 -1.64 11.52
C LEU A 6 22.64 -2.54 12.43
N SER A 7 22.51 -3.85 12.16
CA SER A 7 21.92 -4.79 13.15
C SER A 7 21.94 -6.27 12.74
N ASP A 8 22.25 -7.15 13.68
CA ASP A 8 21.95 -8.60 13.66
C ASP A 8 20.46 -8.91 13.89
N LYS A 9 19.58 -7.91 13.71
CA LYS A 9 18.16 -7.99 14.02
C LYS A 9 17.36 -7.94 12.73
N HIS A 10 16.62 -9.02 12.48
CA HIS A 10 15.69 -9.20 11.36
C HIS A 10 14.60 -8.11 11.27
N VAL A 11 14.42 -7.32 12.34
CA VAL A 11 13.41 -6.24 12.42
C VAL A 11 14.10 -4.92 12.77
N LEU A 12 13.98 -3.94 11.88
CA LEU A 12 14.47 -2.57 12.02
C LEU A 12 13.31 -1.61 12.31
N LYS A 13 13.56 -0.61 13.16
CA LYS A 13 12.65 0.54 13.31
C LYS A 13 13.33 1.76 12.67
N ILE A 14 12.72 2.28 11.61
CA ILE A 14 13.24 3.38 10.80
C ILE A 14 12.35 4.59 11.01
N GLU A 15 12.92 5.70 11.44
CA GLU A 15 12.20 6.97 11.54
C GLU A 15 12.14 7.64 10.16
N THR A 16 10.93 7.91 9.67
CA THR A 16 10.69 8.59 8.39
C THR A 16 10.01 9.94 8.63
N LYS A 17 10.00 10.84 7.64
CA LYS A 17 9.24 12.10 7.74
C LYS A 17 7.74 11.89 8.02
N SER A 18 7.22 10.70 7.74
CA SER A 18 5.83 10.29 8.00
C SER A 18 5.68 9.46 9.28
N GLY A 19 6.69 9.43 10.15
CA GLY A 19 6.70 8.70 11.43
C GLY A 19 7.61 7.47 11.46
N LEU A 20 7.68 6.85 12.64
CA LEU A 20 8.45 5.62 12.89
C LEU A 20 7.79 4.42 12.20
N ARG A 21 8.51 3.76 11.29
CA ARG A 21 8.05 2.56 10.57
C ARG A 21 8.90 1.36 10.97
N THR A 22 8.24 0.23 11.18
CA THR A 22 8.92 -1.06 11.44
C THR A 22 9.06 -1.80 10.11
N VAL A 23 10.28 -2.17 9.78
CA VAL A 23 10.67 -2.86 8.54
C VAL A 23 11.31 -4.19 8.93
N GLU A 24 10.77 -5.28 8.43
CA GLU A 24 11.32 -6.63 8.60
C GLU A 24 12.15 -6.97 7.35
N LEU A 25 13.42 -7.31 7.51
CA LEU A 25 14.30 -7.66 6.38
C LEU A 25 14.25 -9.17 6.15
N LEU A 26 14.13 -9.57 4.89
CA LEU A 26 14.11 -10.95 4.44
C LEU A 26 15.49 -11.30 3.90
N PHE A 27 16.06 -12.40 4.38
CA PHE A 27 17.38 -12.88 3.99
C PHE A 27 17.29 -14.28 3.37
N ASP A 28 18.14 -14.54 2.38
CA ASP A 28 18.46 -15.88 1.89
C ASP A 28 19.97 -16.10 2.12
N GLY A 29 20.31 -16.93 3.10
CA GLY A 29 21.68 -17.00 3.63
C GLY A 29 22.11 -15.67 4.27
N ASP A 30 23.26 -15.16 3.84
CA ASP A 30 23.82 -13.86 4.29
C ASP A 30 23.38 -12.68 3.39
N GLU A 31 22.57 -12.93 2.35
CA GLU A 31 22.14 -11.92 1.40
C GLU A 31 20.70 -11.45 1.66
N CYS A 32 20.48 -10.14 1.56
CA CYS A 32 19.16 -9.55 1.67
C CYS A 32 18.37 -9.71 0.37
N ILE A 33 17.25 -10.41 0.44
CA ILE A 33 16.38 -10.62 -0.73
C ILE A 33 15.15 -9.72 -0.73
N GLY A 34 14.86 -9.04 0.38
CA GLY A 34 13.70 -8.14 0.43
C GLY A 34 13.44 -7.51 1.78
N ALA A 35 12.37 -6.72 1.82
CA ALA A 35 11.88 -6.10 3.03
C ALA A 35 10.36 -6.19 3.08
N LYS A 36 9.83 -6.58 4.23
CA LYS A 36 8.41 -6.62 4.55
C LYS A 36 8.06 -5.42 5.43
N VAL A 37 7.07 -4.67 4.98
CA VAL A 37 6.56 -3.48 5.67
C VAL A 37 5.05 -3.57 5.80
N ASN A 38 4.52 -3.08 6.91
CA ASN A 38 3.06 -2.95 7.07
C ASN A 38 2.59 -1.71 6.30
N MET A 39 1.86 -1.92 5.20
CA MET A 39 1.32 -0.85 4.36
C MET A 39 -0.03 -0.31 4.86
N GLY A 40 -0.55 -0.82 5.99
CA GLY A 40 -1.87 -0.48 6.50
C GLY A 40 -2.98 -1.27 5.79
N LYS A 41 -4.23 -0.90 6.09
CA LYS A 41 -5.40 -1.48 5.44
C LYS A 41 -5.70 -0.72 4.15
N PRO A 42 -6.11 -1.40 3.06
CA PRO A 42 -6.61 -0.72 1.88
C PRO A 42 -7.87 0.08 2.23
N VAL A 43 -7.99 1.26 1.66
CA VAL A 43 -9.19 2.09 1.79
C VAL A 43 -9.98 1.92 0.50
N LEU A 44 -11.27 1.58 0.61
CA LEU A 44 -12.15 1.34 -0.53
C LEU A 44 -13.25 2.40 -0.64
N THR A 45 -13.22 3.39 0.25
CA THR A 45 -14.20 4.47 0.31
C THR A 45 -13.93 5.43 -0.83
N CYS A 46 -14.92 5.68 -1.68
CA CYS A 46 -14.76 6.54 -2.86
C CYS A 46 -14.27 7.94 -2.49
N GLN A 47 -14.75 8.50 -1.37
CA GLN A 47 -14.34 9.82 -0.88
C GLN A 47 -12.85 9.91 -0.50
N ASP A 48 -12.24 8.80 -0.11
CA ASP A 48 -10.84 8.73 0.31
C ASP A 48 -9.87 8.48 -0.88
N ILE A 49 -10.38 8.04 -2.04
CA ILE A 49 -9.64 7.72 -3.28
C ILE A 49 -9.91 8.79 -4.37
N PRO A 50 -10.19 10.03 -3.97
CA PRO A 50 -10.81 11.09 -4.80
C PRO A 50 -11.82 10.68 -5.88
N CYS A 51 -12.67 9.68 -5.63
CA CYS A 51 -13.66 9.21 -6.60
C CYS A 51 -15.01 9.88 -6.36
N THR A 52 -15.48 10.62 -7.37
CA THR A 52 -16.77 11.35 -7.34
C THR A 52 -17.92 10.39 -7.64
N TYR A 53 -18.10 9.37 -6.81
CA TYR A 53 -19.18 8.40 -6.91
C TYR A 53 -20.09 8.51 -5.68
N ALA A 54 -21.40 8.44 -5.89
CA ALA A 54 -22.38 8.71 -4.83
C ALA A 54 -22.43 7.61 -3.76
N LYS A 55 -22.10 6.37 -4.12
CA LYS A 55 -22.03 5.25 -3.17
C LYS A 55 -20.69 5.28 -2.44
N GLU A 56 -20.70 4.74 -1.22
CA GLU A 56 -19.50 4.62 -0.40
C GLU A 56 -18.37 3.84 -1.10
N LYS A 57 -18.72 2.83 -1.89
CA LYS A 57 -17.78 1.98 -2.62
C LYS A 57 -18.20 1.85 -4.08
N MET A 58 -17.22 1.68 -4.97
CA MET A 58 -17.43 1.48 -6.39
C MET A 58 -16.73 0.18 -6.81
N ILE A 59 -17.47 -0.92 -6.83
CA ILE A 59 -16.97 -2.23 -7.27
C ILE A 59 -17.98 -2.80 -8.26
N ASP A 60 -17.54 -3.02 -9.50
CA ASP A 60 -18.37 -3.49 -10.62
C ASP A 60 -19.66 -2.65 -10.81
N GLU A 61 -19.55 -1.34 -10.59
CA GLU A 61 -20.70 -0.45 -10.67
C GLU A 61 -20.89 0.07 -12.11
N PRO A 62 -22.11 0.01 -12.66
CA PRO A 62 -22.40 0.55 -13.99
C PRO A 62 -22.39 2.08 -13.98
N VAL A 63 -21.69 2.67 -14.94
CA VAL A 63 -21.61 4.10 -15.19
C VAL A 63 -21.82 4.37 -16.67
N GLU A 64 -22.73 5.29 -16.98
CA GLU A 64 -22.98 5.71 -18.35
C GLU A 64 -22.06 6.87 -18.74
N ILE A 65 -21.22 6.66 -19.76
CA ILE A 65 -20.32 7.69 -20.30
C ILE A 65 -20.59 7.82 -21.79
N GLY A 66 -21.16 8.95 -22.20
CA GLY A 66 -21.46 9.23 -23.61
C GLY A 66 -22.42 8.23 -24.25
N GLY A 67 -23.43 7.76 -23.51
CA GLY A 67 -24.43 6.81 -24.02
C GLY A 67 -23.99 5.34 -24.09
N ARG A 68 -22.85 5.01 -23.47
CA ARG A 68 -22.38 3.62 -23.30
C ARG A 68 -22.21 3.29 -21.83
N GLU A 69 -22.67 2.12 -21.43
CA GLU A 69 -22.50 1.61 -20.07
C GLU A 69 -21.10 0.97 -19.91
N TYR A 70 -20.40 1.38 -18.85
CA TYR A 70 -19.12 0.81 -18.43
C TYR A 70 -19.25 0.33 -16.98
N ARG A 71 -18.69 -0.84 -16.68
CA ARG A 71 -18.60 -1.33 -15.30
C ARG A 71 -17.23 -0.97 -14.75
N LEU A 72 -17.22 -0.19 -13.67
CA LEU A 72 -16.01 0.39 -13.11
C LEU A 72 -15.81 -0.06 -11.66
N THR A 73 -14.55 -0.24 -11.29
CA THR A 73 -14.12 -0.55 -9.94
C THR A 73 -13.05 0.45 -9.53
N THR A 74 -13.21 1.09 -8.38
CA THR A 74 -12.23 2.01 -7.79
C THR A 74 -11.74 1.44 -6.47
N ILE A 75 -10.43 1.19 -6.37
CA ILE A 75 -9.71 0.67 -5.20
C ILE A 75 -8.38 1.39 -5.00
#